data_AF-A0A7L2M511-F1
#
_entry.id   AF-A0A7L2M511-F1
#
_cell.length_a   1.000
_cell.length_b   1.000
_cell.length_c   1.000
_cell.angle_alpha   90.00
_cell.angle_beta   90.00
_cell.angle_gamma   90.00
#
_symmetry.space_group_name_H-M   'P 1'
#
loop_
_entity.id
_entity.type
_entity.pdbx_description
1 polymer ?
#
loop_
_entity_poly.entity_id
_entity_poly.type
_entity_poly.pdbx_seq_one_letter_code
_entity_poly.pdbx_strand_id
1 'polypeptide(L)'
;LQKLKHTESDKLQVQIQAYLDNVFDVGALLEDAETKNAALERVEELEENLSHLSEKLQDTENEAMAKIVELEKQLMQRNKELDVIREIYKDANSQVHTLRKMVKEKEEAIQRQSTLEKKIHELEKQGTIKIQKKGDGDISILPVALGSGAVPAGAEAVPGSCASPGAGAAPAVPLPPPPPPLPALPGSPEAGVPRVPSPAVKIKKPIKTKFRMPVFNWVALKPNQINGTVFNEIDDERILEDLNVDEFEEIFKTKAQGPAMDLTSSKQKIPQKGSNKVTLLDANRAKNLAITLRKAGKTADEICKAIHVFDLKTLPVDFVECLMRFLPTENEVKVLRLYERERKPLENLSDEDRFMMQFSKIERLMQKMTIMAFIGNFAESVQMLTP
;
A
#
# COMPACT_ATOMS: atom_id res chain seq x y z
N LEU A 1 17.26 -92.06 -23.14
CA LEU A 1 16.84 -91.68 -24.51
C LEU A 1 15.79 -90.55 -24.52
N GLN A 2 14.68 -90.61 -23.78
CA GLN A 2 13.70 -89.50 -23.72
C GLN A 2 14.23 -88.18 -23.13
N LYS A 3 15.14 -88.23 -22.14
CA LYS A 3 15.78 -87.02 -21.58
C LYS A 3 16.82 -86.35 -22.50
N LEU A 4 17.44 -87.09 -23.43
CA LEU A 4 18.42 -86.54 -24.38
C LEU A 4 17.75 -85.91 -25.62
N LYS A 5 16.46 -86.14 -25.85
CA LYS A 5 15.72 -85.62 -27.01
C LYS A 5 15.40 -84.12 -26.93
N HIS A 6 15.49 -83.53 -25.74
CA HIS A 6 15.05 -82.15 -25.46
C HIS A 6 16.21 -81.19 -25.14
N THR A 7 17.42 -81.67 -24.82
CA THR A 7 18.48 -80.82 -24.27
C THR A 7 19.29 -80.01 -25.28
N GLU A 8 19.45 -80.48 -26.52
CA GLU A 8 20.18 -79.73 -27.56
C GLU A 8 19.26 -78.82 -28.37
N SER A 9 18.03 -79.27 -28.63
CA SER A 9 17.00 -78.48 -29.31
C SER A 9 16.59 -77.25 -28.51
N ASP A 10 16.39 -77.40 -27.20
CA ASP A 10 15.97 -76.28 -26.34
C ASP A 10 17.09 -75.24 -26.18
N LYS A 11 18.36 -75.68 -26.09
CA LYS A 11 19.52 -74.76 -26.05
C LYS A 11 19.67 -73.97 -27.35
N LEU A 12 19.50 -74.63 -28.49
CA LEU A 12 19.54 -73.98 -29.79
C LEU A 12 18.36 -73.00 -29.94
N GLN A 13 17.18 -73.36 -29.44
CA GLN A 13 15.99 -72.50 -29.47
C GLN A 13 16.14 -71.26 -28.57
N VAL A 14 16.76 -71.41 -27.39
CA VAL A 14 17.13 -70.28 -26.52
C VAL A 14 18.16 -69.38 -27.21
N GLN A 15 19.14 -69.93 -27.92
CA GLN A 15 20.12 -69.14 -28.69
C GLN A 15 19.49 -68.42 -29.88
N ILE A 16 18.58 -69.07 -30.62
CA ILE A 16 17.84 -68.45 -31.72
C ILE A 16 16.95 -67.33 -31.16
N GLN A 17 16.25 -67.56 -30.05
CA GLN A 17 15.43 -66.53 -29.41
C GLN A 17 16.29 -65.37 -28.92
N ALA A 18 17.43 -65.63 -28.28
CA ALA A 18 18.38 -64.58 -27.91
C ALA A 18 18.92 -63.83 -29.14
N TYR A 19 19.10 -64.48 -30.29
CA TYR A 19 19.53 -63.82 -31.52
C TYR A 19 18.42 -62.94 -32.11
N LEU A 20 17.17 -63.40 -32.05
CA LEU A 20 15.98 -62.64 -32.48
C LEU A 20 15.67 -61.48 -31.53
N ASP A 21 15.84 -61.66 -30.22
CA ASP A 21 15.69 -60.63 -29.20
C ASP A 21 16.80 -59.56 -29.29
N ASN A 22 17.97 -59.92 -29.85
CA ASN A 22 19.06 -58.99 -30.14
C ASN A 22 18.96 -58.31 -31.52
N VAL A 23 17.87 -58.53 -32.28
CA VAL A 23 17.62 -57.78 -33.52
C VAL A 23 17.16 -56.38 -33.14
N PHE A 24 17.99 -55.39 -33.41
CA PHE A 24 17.63 -53.98 -33.23
C PHE A 24 16.66 -53.55 -34.31
N ASP A 25 15.50 -53.04 -33.90
CA ASP A 25 14.57 -52.35 -34.80
C ASP A 25 15.11 -50.96 -35.12
N VAL A 26 15.92 -50.89 -36.17
CA VAL A 26 16.52 -49.64 -36.65
C VAL A 26 15.43 -48.64 -37.09
N GLY A 27 14.27 -49.12 -37.55
CA GLY A 27 13.15 -48.26 -37.95
C GLY A 27 12.58 -47.52 -36.74
N ALA A 28 12.29 -48.24 -35.66
CA ALA A 28 11.83 -47.65 -34.41
C ALA A 28 12.86 -46.66 -33.82
N LEU A 29 14.15 -46.98 -33.88
CA LEU A 29 15.21 -46.07 -33.41
C LEU A 29 15.31 -44.78 -34.24
N LEU A 30 15.06 -44.85 -35.56
CA LEU A 30 15.03 -43.67 -36.42
C LEU A 30 13.80 -42.80 -36.15
N GLU A 31 12.61 -43.40 -35.96
CA GLU A 31 11.40 -42.67 -35.57
C GLU A 31 11.55 -41.99 -34.20
N ASP A 32 12.18 -42.67 -33.23
CA ASP A 32 12.51 -42.11 -31.92
C ASP A 32 13.51 -40.95 -32.04
N ALA A 33 14.52 -41.08 -32.91
CA ALA A 33 15.49 -40.03 -33.16
C ALA A 33 14.86 -38.79 -33.81
N GLU A 34 13.97 -38.97 -34.78
CA GLU A 34 13.22 -37.89 -35.43
C GLU A 34 12.28 -37.20 -34.43
N THR A 35 11.56 -37.98 -33.62
CA THR A 35 10.70 -37.45 -32.56
C THR A 35 11.49 -36.64 -31.54
N LYS A 36 12.67 -37.14 -31.14
CA LYS A 36 13.59 -36.41 -30.25
C LYS A 36 14.07 -35.11 -30.89
N ASN A 37 14.41 -35.11 -32.17
CA ASN A 37 14.87 -33.91 -32.86
C ASN A 37 13.75 -32.85 -32.93
N ALA A 38 12.53 -33.25 -33.28
CA ALA A 38 11.35 -32.37 -33.28
C ALA A 38 11.00 -31.84 -31.87
N ALA A 39 11.31 -32.60 -30.81
CA ALA A 39 11.16 -32.12 -29.44
C ALA A 39 12.24 -31.08 -29.07
N LEU A 40 13.49 -31.27 -29.51
CA LEU A 40 14.58 -30.33 -29.29
C LEU A 40 14.33 -28.99 -29.99
N GLU A 41 13.85 -29.01 -31.24
CA GLU A 41 13.47 -27.80 -31.98
C GLU A 41 12.37 -27.01 -31.25
N ARG A 42 11.36 -27.69 -30.68
CA ARG A 42 10.35 -27.03 -29.86
C ARG A 42 10.90 -26.43 -28.57
N VAL A 43 11.88 -27.08 -27.95
CA VAL A 43 12.53 -26.55 -26.75
C VAL A 43 13.30 -25.28 -27.11
N GLU A 44 14.05 -25.28 -28.21
CA GLU A 44 14.77 -24.11 -28.71
C GLU A 44 13.81 -22.95 -29.02
N GLU A 45 12.69 -23.21 -29.70
CA GLU A 45 11.66 -22.20 -29.97
C GLU A 45 11.06 -21.63 -28.67
N LEU A 46 10.85 -22.46 -27.65
CA LEU A 46 10.36 -22.01 -26.34
C LEU A 46 11.40 -21.18 -25.59
N GLU A 47 12.69 -21.52 -25.69
CA GLU A 47 13.79 -20.77 -25.10
C GLU A 47 13.93 -19.38 -25.75
N GLU A 48 13.83 -19.29 -27.08
CA GLU A 48 13.81 -18.02 -27.80
C GLU A 48 12.60 -17.15 -27.40
N ASN A 49 11.41 -17.75 -27.36
CA ASN A 49 10.18 -17.06 -26.93
C ASN A 49 10.28 -16.54 -25.49
N LEU A 50 10.87 -17.33 -24.58
CA LEU A 50 11.12 -16.90 -23.20
C LEU A 50 12.12 -15.74 -23.15
N SER A 51 13.19 -15.78 -23.94
CA SER A 51 14.17 -14.69 -24.03
C SER A 51 13.51 -13.41 -24.51
N HIS A 52 12.75 -13.46 -25.61
CA HIS A 52 12.03 -12.29 -26.13
C HIS A 52 11.02 -11.75 -25.11
N LEU A 53 10.26 -12.62 -24.44
CA LEU A 53 9.28 -12.18 -23.45
C LEU A 53 9.95 -11.54 -22.23
N SER A 54 11.11 -12.05 -21.82
CA SER A 54 11.92 -11.49 -20.73
C SER A 54 12.46 -10.10 -21.08
N GLU A 55 12.95 -9.89 -22.31
CA GLU A 55 13.41 -8.58 -22.79
C GLU A 55 12.27 -7.56 -22.81
N LYS A 56 11.11 -7.96 -23.37
CA LYS A 56 9.92 -7.10 -23.41
C LYS A 56 9.40 -6.74 -22.01
N LEU A 57 9.50 -7.67 -21.06
CA LEU A 57 9.16 -7.41 -19.67
C LEU A 57 10.12 -6.37 -19.08
N GLN A 58 11.43 -6.53 -19.28
CA GLN A 58 12.45 -5.59 -18.80
C GLN A 58 12.24 -4.18 -19.37
N ASP A 59 11.94 -4.06 -20.66
CA ASP A 59 11.63 -2.77 -21.30
C ASP A 59 10.41 -2.10 -20.68
N THR A 60 9.35 -2.89 -20.43
CA THR A 60 8.12 -2.41 -19.80
C THR A 60 8.38 -1.95 -18.36
N GLU A 61 9.21 -2.69 -17.60
CA GLU A 61 9.61 -2.33 -16.25
C GLU A 61 10.44 -1.04 -16.23
N ASN A 62 11.36 -0.88 -17.19
CA ASN A 62 12.17 0.33 -17.35
C ASN A 62 11.31 1.55 -17.68
N GLU A 63 10.34 1.41 -18.61
CA GLU A 63 9.41 2.49 -18.97
C GLU A 63 8.52 2.88 -17.78
N ALA A 64 8.00 1.89 -17.04
CA ALA A 64 7.22 2.14 -15.84
C ALA A 64 8.03 2.88 -14.77
N MET A 65 9.30 2.49 -14.56
CA MET A 65 10.19 3.14 -13.62
C MET A 65 10.48 4.60 -14.02
N ALA A 66 10.75 4.85 -15.30
CA ALA A 66 10.92 6.20 -15.83
C ALA A 66 9.66 7.06 -15.61
N LYS A 67 8.47 6.46 -15.79
CA LYS A 67 7.21 7.16 -15.57
C LYS A 67 6.96 7.50 -14.09
N ILE A 68 7.34 6.61 -13.18
CA ILE A 68 7.26 6.85 -11.73
C ILE A 68 8.13 8.05 -11.36
N VAL A 69 9.40 8.06 -11.79
CA VAL A 69 10.33 9.17 -11.49
C VAL A 69 9.80 10.51 -12.02
N GLU A 70 9.24 10.52 -13.23
CA GLU A 70 8.64 11.74 -13.81
C GLU A 70 7.42 12.22 -13.02
N LEU A 71 6.53 11.30 -12.58
CA LEU A 71 5.38 11.65 -11.76
C LEU A 71 5.79 12.14 -10.36
N GLU A 72 6.79 11.53 -9.74
CA GLU A 72 7.35 11.97 -8.46
C GLU A 72 7.94 13.38 -8.56
N LYS A 73 8.67 13.67 -9.65
CA LYS A 73 9.19 15.01 -9.94
C LYS A 73 8.06 16.04 -10.09
N GLN A 74 7.00 15.70 -10.82
CA GLN A 74 5.83 16.57 -10.97
C GLN A 74 5.13 16.81 -9.64
N LEU A 75 4.98 15.78 -8.80
CA LEU A 75 4.37 15.89 -7.47
C LEU A 75 5.20 16.82 -6.58
N MET A 76 6.52 16.63 -6.55
CA MET A 76 7.42 17.50 -5.79
C MET A 76 7.32 18.97 -6.24
N GLN A 77 7.25 19.20 -7.55
CA GLN A 77 7.10 20.55 -8.12
C GLN A 77 5.75 21.17 -7.75
N ARG A 78 4.65 20.42 -7.84
CA ARG A 78 3.30 20.89 -7.45
C ARG A 78 3.22 21.20 -5.96
N ASN A 79 3.83 20.38 -5.11
CA ASN A 79 3.89 20.66 -3.67
C ASN A 79 4.64 21.97 -3.38
N LYS A 80 5.76 22.19 -4.06
CA LYS A 80 6.51 23.45 -3.93
C LYS A 80 5.68 24.65 -4.37
N GLU A 81 4.93 24.54 -5.47
CA GLU A 81 4.01 25.59 -5.93
C GLU A 81 2.88 25.84 -4.90
N LEU A 82 2.33 24.78 -4.30
CA LEU A 82 1.31 24.89 -3.26
C LEU A 82 1.84 25.62 -2.01
N ASP A 83 3.06 25.33 -1.58
CA ASP A 83 3.67 25.99 -0.42
C ASP A 83 3.90 27.48 -0.69
N VAL A 84 4.32 27.84 -1.90
CA VAL A 84 4.43 29.24 -2.32
C VAL A 84 3.06 29.94 -2.29
N ILE A 85 2.01 29.30 -2.82
CA ILE A 85 0.65 29.86 -2.80
C ILE A 85 0.14 30.02 -1.35
N ARG A 86 0.44 29.07 -0.47
CA ARG A 86 0.04 29.14 0.95
C ARG A 86 0.68 30.33 1.67
N GLU A 87 1.96 30.59 1.45
CA GLU A 87 2.61 31.77 2.05
C GLU A 87 2.06 33.08 1.46
N ILE A 88 1.84 33.16 0.14
CA ILE A 88 1.20 34.34 -0.47
C ILE A 88 -0.20 34.56 0.12
N TYR A 89 -1.00 33.51 0.30
CA TYR A 89 -2.33 33.62 0.88
C TYR A 89 -2.28 34.10 2.33
N LYS A 90 -1.34 33.60 3.13
CA LYS A 90 -1.12 34.00 4.52
C LYS A 90 -0.71 35.48 4.63
N ASP A 91 0.19 35.93 3.75
CA ASP A 91 0.59 37.34 3.67
C ASP A 91 -0.59 38.23 3.28
N ALA A 92 -1.35 37.85 2.24
CA ALA A 92 -2.55 38.57 1.82
C ALA A 92 -3.60 38.62 2.94
N ASN A 93 -3.83 37.52 3.66
CA ASN A 93 -4.77 37.48 4.77
C ASN A 93 -4.33 38.39 5.93
N SER A 94 -3.03 38.46 6.20
CA SER A 94 -2.46 39.37 7.21
C SER A 94 -2.63 40.84 6.82
N GLN A 95 -2.44 41.16 5.54
CA GLN A 95 -2.70 42.50 4.99
C GLN A 95 -4.19 42.87 5.09
N VAL A 96 -5.09 41.96 4.70
CA VAL A 96 -6.54 42.16 4.81
C VAL A 96 -6.96 42.37 6.26
N HIS A 97 -6.39 41.60 7.21
CA HIS A 97 -6.67 41.79 8.63
C HIS A 97 -6.25 43.18 9.12
N THR A 98 -5.05 43.63 8.73
CA THR A 98 -4.53 44.96 9.06
C THR A 98 -5.41 46.07 8.49
N LEU A 99 -5.80 45.96 7.22
CA LEU A 99 -6.70 46.93 6.57
C LEU A 99 -8.06 46.99 7.27
N ARG A 100 -8.66 45.83 7.61
CA ARG A 100 -9.93 45.78 8.35
C ARG A 100 -9.84 46.47 9.71
N LYS A 101 -8.72 46.29 10.43
CA LYS A 101 -8.49 46.97 11.71
C LYS A 101 -8.42 48.49 11.52
N MET A 102 -7.67 48.97 10.52
CA MET A 102 -7.57 50.40 10.24
C MET A 102 -8.92 51.00 9.82
N VAL A 103 -9.71 50.31 8.99
CA VAL A 103 -11.06 50.75 8.61
C VAL A 103 -11.95 50.90 9.84
N LYS A 104 -11.94 49.92 10.74
CA LYS A 104 -12.70 49.97 11.99
C LYS A 104 -12.28 51.16 12.86
N GLU A 105 -10.97 51.39 13.03
CA GLU A 105 -10.45 52.53 13.80
C GLU A 105 -10.87 53.87 13.18
N LYS A 106 -10.88 53.97 11.85
CA LYS A 106 -11.35 55.15 11.12
C LYS A 106 -12.85 55.37 11.28
N GLU A 107 -13.67 54.31 11.21
CA GLU A 107 -15.12 54.38 11.46
C GLU A 107 -15.41 54.85 12.88
N GLU A 108 -14.71 54.31 13.88
CA GLU A 108 -14.83 54.77 15.28
C GLU A 108 -14.43 56.24 15.43
N ALA A 109 -13.36 56.69 14.76
CA ALA A 109 -12.94 58.09 14.77
C ALA A 109 -13.98 59.02 14.13
N ILE A 110 -14.55 58.63 12.98
CA ILE A 110 -15.63 59.36 12.31
C ILE A 110 -16.87 59.44 13.21
N GLN A 111 -17.23 58.33 13.88
CA GLN A 111 -18.37 58.30 14.80
C GLN A 111 -18.15 59.21 16.03
N ARG A 112 -16.93 59.21 16.59
CA ARG A 112 -16.54 60.13 17.66
C ARG A 112 -16.62 61.59 17.20
N GLN A 113 -16.10 61.90 16.01
CA GLN A 113 -16.19 63.24 15.42
C GLN A 113 -17.66 63.67 15.25
N SER A 114 -18.50 62.83 14.65
CA SER A 114 -19.94 63.13 14.47
C SER A 114 -20.65 63.38 15.80
N THR A 115 -20.30 62.63 16.85
CA THR A 115 -20.86 62.82 18.19
C THR A 115 -20.43 64.15 18.81
N LEU A 116 -19.15 64.51 18.68
CA LEU A 116 -18.63 65.79 19.15
C LEU A 116 -19.28 66.96 18.39
N GLU A 117 -19.43 66.86 17.06
CA GLU A 117 -20.11 67.86 16.24
C GLU A 117 -21.57 68.07 16.69
N LYS A 118 -22.32 67.00 16.94
CA LYS A 118 -23.69 67.10 17.48
C LYS A 118 -23.72 67.83 18.82
N LYS A 119 -22.79 67.52 19.72
CA LYS A 119 -22.69 68.15 21.05
C LYS A 119 -22.31 69.63 20.96
N ILE A 120 -21.45 69.99 20.01
CA ILE A 120 -21.13 71.39 19.70
C ILE A 120 -22.38 72.14 19.23
N HIS A 121 -23.13 71.60 18.26
CA HIS A 121 -24.38 72.21 17.78
C HIS A 121 -25.43 72.37 18.89
N GLU A 122 -25.49 71.42 19.83
CA GLU A 122 -26.39 71.51 20.99
C GLU A 122 -26.01 72.64 21.94
N LEU A 123 -24.72 72.78 22.26
CA LEU A 123 -24.20 73.86 23.11
C LEU A 123 -24.34 75.24 22.46
N GLU A 124 -24.23 75.33 21.13
CA GLU A 124 -24.56 76.55 20.38
C GLU A 124 -26.05 76.90 20.48
N LYS A 125 -26.93 75.91 20.33
CA LYS A 125 -28.39 76.10 20.43
C LYS A 125 -28.83 76.52 21.83
N GLN A 126 -28.15 76.02 22.88
CA GLN A 126 -28.38 76.42 24.27
C GLN A 126 -27.83 77.82 24.61
N GLY A 127 -27.11 78.46 23.68
CA GLY A 127 -26.57 79.81 23.85
C GLY A 127 -25.36 79.91 24.77
N THR A 128 -24.76 78.78 25.16
CA THR A 128 -23.60 78.72 26.08
C THR A 128 -22.30 79.12 25.37
N ILE A 129 -22.20 78.87 24.06
CA ILE A 129 -21.06 79.20 23.22
C ILE A 129 -21.53 79.70 21.86
N LYS A 130 -20.84 80.71 21.31
CA LYS A 130 -21.13 81.26 19.97
C LYS A 130 -19.88 81.14 19.11
N ILE A 131 -19.94 80.31 18.07
CA ILE A 131 -18.82 80.08 17.16
C ILE A 131 -18.94 81.05 15.99
N GLN A 132 -17.94 81.92 15.83
CA GLN A 132 -17.88 82.88 14.73
C GLN A 132 -16.70 82.53 13.83
N LYS A 133 -17.01 82.08 12.60
CA LYS A 133 -16.01 81.75 11.58
C LYS A 133 -15.64 83.02 10.83
N LYS A 134 -14.40 83.52 11.02
CA LYS A 134 -13.88 84.62 10.19
C LYS A 134 -13.39 84.06 8.86
N GLY A 135 -13.43 84.91 7.81
CA GLY A 135 -13.17 84.52 6.42
C GLY A 135 -11.80 83.89 6.11
N ASP A 136 -10.86 83.91 7.07
CA ASP A 136 -9.51 83.35 6.93
C ASP A 136 -9.37 81.92 7.51
N GLY A 137 -10.48 81.27 7.88
CA GLY A 137 -10.47 79.92 8.46
C GLY A 137 -10.22 79.88 9.98
N ASP A 138 -10.02 81.04 10.61
CA ASP A 138 -9.84 81.18 12.05
C ASP A 138 -11.21 81.16 12.78
N ILE A 139 -11.30 80.35 13.84
CA ILE A 139 -12.55 80.06 14.56
C ILE A 139 -12.45 80.65 15.97
N SER A 140 -13.24 81.69 16.26
CA SER A 140 -13.32 82.28 17.60
C SER A 140 -14.54 81.76 18.36
N ILE A 141 -14.30 81.23 19.57
CA ILE A 141 -15.34 80.71 20.48
C ILE A 141 -15.47 81.70 21.65
N LEU A 142 -16.63 82.35 21.80
CA LEU A 142 -16.89 83.28 22.91
C LEU A 142 -17.89 82.66 23.92
N PRO A 143 -17.53 82.56 25.22
CA PRO A 143 -18.46 82.13 26.27
C PRO A 143 -19.40 83.27 26.67
N VAL A 144 -20.69 82.97 26.86
CA VAL A 144 -21.70 83.93 27.32
C VAL A 144 -21.89 83.76 28.83
N ALA A 145 -21.51 84.77 29.61
CA ALA A 145 -21.53 84.72 31.08
C ALA A 145 -22.85 85.23 31.68
N LEU A 146 -23.38 84.49 32.66
CA LEU A 146 -24.30 85.00 33.69
C LEU A 146 -23.70 84.68 35.09
N GLY A 147 -23.34 85.73 35.82
CA GLY A 147 -23.52 85.92 37.27
C GLY A 147 -22.88 84.97 38.30
N SER A 148 -21.71 85.40 38.82
CA SER A 148 -21.27 85.43 40.24
C SER A 148 -21.02 84.16 41.07
N GLY A 149 -19.81 84.09 41.68
CA GLY A 149 -19.64 83.51 43.03
C GLY A 149 -18.36 82.73 43.35
N ALA A 150 -17.32 83.45 43.80
CA ALA A 150 -16.29 83.07 44.79
C ALA A 150 -15.14 82.04 44.49
N VAL A 151 -13.92 82.53 44.79
CA VAL A 151 -12.57 81.92 44.93
C VAL A 151 -12.43 81.17 46.28
N PRO A 152 -11.39 80.31 46.58
CA PRO A 152 -9.94 80.62 46.52
C PRO A 152 -9.02 79.47 45.99
N ALA A 153 -7.93 79.77 45.26
CA ALA A 153 -6.55 80.09 45.69
C ALA A 153 -5.61 78.88 45.93
N GLY A 154 -4.40 78.97 45.38
CA GLY A 154 -3.25 78.06 45.57
C GLY A 154 -2.58 77.72 44.22
N ALA A 155 -1.68 78.53 43.65
CA ALA A 155 -0.27 78.80 44.00
C ALA A 155 0.71 78.13 43.00
N GLU A 156 1.59 78.97 42.43
CA GLU A 156 2.97 78.75 41.91
C GLU A 156 3.22 77.61 40.88
N ALA A 157 4.12 77.68 39.90
CA ALA A 157 5.12 78.62 39.42
C ALA A 157 5.55 78.21 37.98
N VAL A 158 6.23 79.13 37.32
CA VAL A 158 6.75 79.12 35.92
C VAL A 158 8.09 78.34 35.83
N PRO A 159 8.92 78.45 34.76
CA PRO A 159 8.86 78.03 33.34
C PRO A 159 9.93 76.95 33.01
N GLY A 160 9.98 76.44 31.76
CA GLY A 160 11.17 75.72 31.29
C GLY A 160 11.11 75.17 29.86
N SER A 161 12.09 75.54 29.05
CA SER A 161 12.23 75.27 27.62
C SER A 161 13.10 74.04 27.31
N CYS A 162 13.05 73.62 26.03
CA CYS A 162 14.08 72.95 25.22
C CYS A 162 14.18 71.40 25.17
N ALA A 163 14.45 70.97 23.93
CA ALA A 163 15.29 69.84 23.49
C ALA A 163 14.67 68.43 23.37
N SER A 164 14.52 67.99 22.11
CA SER A 164 14.89 66.64 21.65
C SER A 164 16.43 66.55 21.59
N PRO A 165 17.13 65.40 21.45
CA PRO A 165 16.69 64.01 21.25
C PRO A 165 17.36 63.00 22.20
N GLY A 166 16.88 61.75 22.26
CA GLY A 166 17.57 60.72 23.05
C GLY A 166 17.05 59.31 22.82
N ALA A 167 17.85 58.52 22.11
CA ALA A 167 17.73 57.08 22.00
C ALA A 167 17.74 56.40 23.38
N GLY A 168 16.88 55.41 23.57
CA GLY A 168 16.83 54.59 24.78
C GLY A 168 16.27 53.21 24.45
N ALA A 169 17.14 52.22 24.56
CA ALA A 169 16.92 50.83 24.21
C ALA A 169 15.90 50.13 25.13
N ALA A 170 15.07 49.26 24.55
CA ALA A 170 14.31 48.24 25.27
C ALA A 170 15.11 46.92 25.27
N PRO A 171 15.07 46.11 26.35
CA PRO A 171 15.85 44.89 26.45
C PRO A 171 15.25 43.79 25.57
N ALA A 172 16.09 43.20 24.72
CA ALA A 172 15.77 41.99 23.99
C ALA A 172 15.76 40.79 24.97
N VAL A 173 14.66 40.05 24.98
CA VAL A 173 14.59 38.69 25.53
C VAL A 173 15.60 37.80 24.79
N PRO A 174 16.43 36.98 25.49
CA PRO A 174 17.33 36.06 24.81
C PRO A 174 16.54 34.88 24.23
N LEU A 175 16.76 34.61 22.94
CA LEU A 175 16.34 33.38 22.28
C LEU A 175 17.13 32.18 22.85
N PRO A 176 16.54 30.98 22.95
CA PRO A 176 17.28 29.77 23.32
C PRO A 176 18.32 29.42 22.24
N PRO A 177 19.49 28.85 22.61
CA PRO A 177 20.52 28.50 21.65
C PRO A 177 20.10 27.33 20.74
N PRO A 178 20.64 27.26 19.50
CA PRO A 178 20.40 26.15 18.59
C PRO A 178 21.03 24.84 19.11
N PRO A 179 20.48 23.66 18.75
CA PRO A 179 21.07 22.38 19.11
C PRO A 179 22.44 22.18 18.43
N PRO A 180 23.36 21.44 19.06
CA PRO A 180 24.70 21.22 18.54
C PRO A 180 24.68 20.35 17.27
N PRO A 181 25.63 20.57 16.33
CA PRO A 181 25.79 19.71 15.17
C PRO A 181 26.27 18.30 15.58
N LEU A 182 25.68 17.27 14.95
CA LEU A 182 26.12 15.89 15.06
C LEU A 182 27.57 15.73 14.58
N PRO A 183 28.39 14.87 15.21
CA PRO A 183 29.77 14.63 14.77
C PRO A 183 29.82 14.09 13.34
N ALA A 184 30.56 14.77 12.47
CA ALA A 184 30.96 14.23 11.19
C ALA A 184 31.86 13.01 11.42
N LEU A 185 31.49 11.85 10.88
CA LEU A 185 32.41 10.72 10.81
C LEU A 185 33.62 11.11 9.93
N PRO A 186 34.85 10.76 10.32
CA PRO A 186 36.04 11.09 9.54
C PRO A 186 36.00 10.33 8.22
N GLY A 187 36.04 11.07 7.11
CA GLY A 187 36.44 10.51 5.83
C GLY A 187 37.90 10.05 5.92
N SER A 188 38.13 8.77 5.67
CA SER A 188 39.46 8.27 5.33
C SER A 188 39.57 8.20 3.81
N PRO A 189 40.66 8.71 3.22
CA PRO A 189 40.95 8.56 1.80
C PRO A 189 41.65 7.23 1.52
N GLU A 190 41.67 6.90 0.24
CA GLU A 190 42.59 5.99 -0.46
C GLU A 190 42.27 4.50 -0.64
N ALA A 191 42.69 4.10 -1.85
CA ALA A 191 43.13 2.80 -2.30
C ALA A 191 42.05 1.79 -2.70
N GLY A 192 41.90 1.66 -4.02
CA GLY A 192 41.33 0.47 -4.64
C GLY A 192 42.12 -0.77 -4.21
N VAL A 193 41.41 -1.70 -3.58
CA VAL A 193 41.88 -3.06 -3.32
C VAL A 193 40.95 -3.99 -4.12
N PRO A 194 41.48 -5.03 -4.80
CA PRO A 194 40.69 -5.82 -5.75
C PRO A 194 39.56 -6.54 -5.04
N ARG A 195 38.34 -6.43 -5.59
CA ARG A 195 37.17 -7.19 -5.18
C ARG A 195 37.48 -8.69 -5.31
N VAL A 196 37.73 -9.35 -4.18
CA VAL A 196 37.70 -10.81 -4.08
C VAL A 196 36.28 -11.26 -4.46
N PRO A 197 36.10 -12.25 -5.34
CA PRO A 197 34.76 -12.68 -5.74
C PRO A 197 34.05 -13.29 -4.53
N SER A 198 32.97 -12.64 -4.10
CA SER A 198 32.02 -13.18 -3.12
C SER A 198 31.40 -14.45 -3.70
N PRO A 199 31.18 -15.51 -2.91
CA PRO A 199 30.48 -16.69 -3.41
C PRO A 199 29.03 -16.28 -3.69
N ALA A 200 28.66 -16.26 -4.97
CA ALA A 200 27.29 -16.05 -5.39
C ALA A 200 26.44 -17.21 -4.84
N VAL A 201 25.33 -16.87 -4.15
CA VAL A 201 24.34 -17.85 -3.66
C VAL A 201 23.77 -18.57 -4.88
N LYS A 202 24.23 -19.79 -5.12
CA LYS A 202 23.73 -20.65 -6.21
C LYS A 202 22.32 -21.09 -5.85
N ILE A 203 21.37 -20.89 -6.75
CA ILE A 203 20.01 -21.42 -6.59
C ILE A 203 20.11 -22.95 -6.57
N LYS A 204 19.95 -23.56 -5.38
CA LYS A 204 20.03 -25.01 -5.18
C LYS A 204 18.73 -25.71 -5.60
N LYS A 205 18.83 -26.96 -6.01
CA LYS A 205 17.68 -27.79 -6.41
C LYS A 205 16.83 -28.12 -5.16
N PRO A 206 15.49 -28.17 -5.29
CA PRO A 206 14.62 -28.58 -4.18
C PRO A 206 14.98 -29.97 -3.66
N ILE A 207 15.03 -30.13 -2.34
CA ILE A 207 15.28 -31.42 -1.68
C ILE A 207 14.08 -32.33 -1.91
N LYS A 208 14.32 -33.53 -2.41
CA LYS A 208 13.29 -34.55 -2.59
C LYS A 208 13.05 -35.26 -1.26
N THR A 209 11.79 -35.34 -0.86
CA THR A 209 11.36 -36.08 0.34
C THR A 209 10.55 -37.31 -0.07
N LYS A 210 10.62 -38.39 0.71
CA LYS A 210 9.87 -39.64 0.51
C LYS A 210 8.41 -39.48 0.92
N PHE A 211 8.16 -38.75 2.00
CA PHE A 211 6.81 -38.46 2.48
C PHE A 211 6.42 -37.00 2.27
N ARG A 212 5.13 -36.75 2.06
CA ARG A 212 4.62 -35.38 2.03
C ARG A 212 4.78 -34.74 3.41
N MET A 213 5.69 -33.77 3.48
CA MET A 213 5.99 -33.00 4.68
C MET A 213 4.97 -31.86 4.91
N PRO A 214 4.75 -31.43 6.17
CA PRO A 214 3.97 -30.24 6.49
C PRO A 214 4.63 -29.02 5.86
N VAL A 215 3.83 -28.13 5.29
CA VAL A 215 4.36 -26.86 4.78
C VAL A 215 4.76 -25.99 5.96
N PHE A 216 6.01 -25.55 5.96
CA PHE A 216 6.47 -24.55 6.92
C PHE A 216 6.02 -23.17 6.47
N ASN A 217 5.15 -22.52 7.25
CA ASN A 217 4.55 -21.23 6.91
C ASN A 217 5.50 -20.05 7.18
N TRP A 218 6.68 -20.09 6.56
CA TRP A 218 7.66 -19.01 6.58
C TRP A 218 7.57 -18.13 5.34
N VAL A 219 8.11 -16.91 5.45
CA VAL A 219 8.30 -16.02 4.30
C VAL A 219 9.77 -16.11 3.90
N ALA A 220 10.05 -16.78 2.79
CA ALA A 220 11.40 -16.93 2.28
C ALA A 220 11.95 -15.58 1.77
N LEU A 221 13.21 -15.29 2.09
CA LEU A 221 13.92 -14.14 1.53
C LEU A 221 14.25 -14.38 0.05
N LYS A 222 14.11 -13.34 -0.78
CA LYS A 222 14.53 -13.42 -2.18
C LYS A 222 16.06 -13.53 -2.25
N PRO A 223 16.66 -14.20 -3.26
CA PRO A 223 18.11 -14.33 -3.37
C PRO A 223 18.88 -13.00 -3.23
N ASN A 224 18.32 -11.93 -3.79
CA ASN A 224 18.91 -10.58 -3.76
C ASN A 224 18.90 -9.94 -2.36
N GLN A 225 18.14 -10.48 -1.41
CA GLN A 225 18.01 -9.99 -0.02
C GLN A 225 18.90 -10.77 0.96
N ILE A 226 19.55 -11.86 0.51
CA ILE A 226 20.35 -12.75 1.37
C ILE A 226 21.76 -12.21 1.58
N ASN A 227 22.32 -11.50 0.59
CA ASN A 227 23.70 -11.04 0.62
C ASN A 227 23.93 -10.05 1.78
N GLY A 228 24.89 -10.35 2.66
CA GLY A 228 25.18 -9.57 3.87
C GLY A 228 24.30 -9.89 5.08
N THR A 229 23.51 -10.95 5.04
CA THR A 229 22.74 -11.47 6.19
C THR A 229 23.39 -12.72 6.78
N VAL A 230 23.00 -13.10 8.01
CA VAL A 230 23.43 -14.35 8.66
C VAL A 230 23.17 -15.59 7.78
N PHE A 231 22.14 -15.55 6.93
CA PHE A 231 21.79 -16.66 6.04
C PHE A 231 22.82 -16.91 4.93
N ASN A 232 23.76 -15.98 4.70
CA ASN A 232 24.85 -16.17 3.76
C ASN A 232 26.00 -17.03 4.34
N GLU A 233 26.06 -17.17 5.67
CA GLU A 233 27.10 -17.90 6.39
C GLU A 233 26.62 -19.30 6.84
N ILE A 234 25.33 -19.58 6.73
CA ILE A 234 24.73 -20.87 7.08
C ILE A 234 24.93 -21.84 5.92
N ASP A 235 25.57 -22.97 6.21
CA ASP A 235 25.74 -24.08 5.29
C ASP A 235 24.70 -25.16 5.54
N ASP A 236 23.67 -25.21 4.69
CA ASP A 236 22.59 -26.18 4.74
C ASP A 236 23.03 -27.60 4.33
N GLU A 237 24.07 -27.74 3.51
CA GLU A 237 24.58 -29.06 3.07
C GLU A 237 25.16 -29.83 4.24
N ARG A 238 25.95 -29.16 5.09
CA ARG A 238 26.50 -29.76 6.31
C ARG A 238 25.40 -30.23 7.28
N ILE A 239 24.33 -29.45 7.41
CA ILE A 239 23.20 -29.80 8.28
C ILE A 239 22.45 -31.02 7.73
N LEU A 240 22.32 -31.12 6.41
CA LEU A 240 21.71 -32.27 5.73
C LEU A 240 22.51 -33.56 5.89
N GLU A 241 23.84 -33.48 5.95
CA GLU A 241 24.72 -34.63 6.20
C GLU A 241 24.61 -35.15 7.64
N ASP A 242 24.48 -34.24 8.61
CA ASP A 242 24.38 -34.57 10.04
C ASP A 242 22.95 -34.99 10.46
N LEU A 243 21.92 -34.66 9.67
CA LEU A 243 20.53 -34.94 9.98
C LEU A 243 20.08 -36.31 9.45
N ASN A 244 19.48 -37.12 10.33
CA ASN A 244 18.77 -38.34 9.91
C ASN A 244 17.44 -37.98 9.21
N VAL A 245 17.51 -37.78 7.89
CA VAL A 245 16.36 -37.36 7.07
C VAL A 245 15.23 -38.40 7.11
N ASP A 246 15.54 -39.69 7.15
CA ASP A 246 14.52 -40.76 7.16
C ASP A 246 13.66 -40.72 8.44
N GLU A 247 14.29 -40.57 9.60
CA GLU A 247 13.58 -40.44 10.88
C GLU A 247 12.80 -39.13 10.96
N PHE A 248 13.41 -38.03 10.50
CA PHE A 248 12.76 -36.73 10.45
C PHE A 248 11.48 -36.76 9.59
N GLU A 249 11.55 -37.35 8.39
CA GLU A 249 10.39 -37.50 7.52
C GLU A 249 9.32 -38.41 8.12
N GLU A 250 9.71 -39.49 8.78
CA GLU A 250 8.78 -40.42 9.43
C GLU A 250 7.98 -39.75 10.56
N ILE A 251 8.63 -38.90 11.36
CA ILE A 251 8.01 -38.18 12.48
C ILE A 251 7.06 -37.08 11.99
N PHE A 252 7.49 -36.33 10.97
CA PHE A 252 6.76 -35.14 10.53
C PHE A 252 5.80 -35.38 9.36
N LYS A 253 5.76 -36.57 8.74
CA LYS A 253 4.87 -36.86 7.60
C LYS A 253 3.41 -36.48 7.85
N THR A 254 2.77 -35.92 6.83
CA THR A 254 1.33 -35.59 6.88
C THR A 254 0.46 -36.82 6.73
N LYS A 255 -0.73 -36.83 7.35
CA LYS A 255 -1.72 -37.92 7.19
C LYS A 255 -2.27 -38.02 5.76
N ALA A 256 -2.20 -36.94 5.00
CA ALA A 256 -2.61 -36.87 3.60
C ALA A 256 -1.41 -37.08 2.69
N GLN A 257 -0.89 -38.31 2.69
CA GLN A 257 -0.01 -38.75 1.60
C GLN A 257 -0.86 -38.73 0.31
N GLY A 258 -0.39 -38.03 -0.72
CA GLY A 258 -1.04 -38.07 -2.03
C GLY A 258 -1.00 -39.51 -2.60
N PRO A 259 -1.47 -39.73 -3.84
CA PRO A 259 -1.15 -40.97 -4.52
C PRO A 259 0.37 -41.19 -4.39
N ALA A 260 0.78 -42.36 -3.90
CA ALA A 260 2.19 -42.66 -3.72
C ALA A 260 2.91 -42.32 -5.03
N MET A 261 3.98 -41.52 -4.95
CA MET A 261 4.89 -41.38 -6.08
C MET A 261 5.65 -42.69 -6.18
N ASP A 262 4.98 -43.69 -6.75
CA ASP A 262 5.60 -44.96 -7.04
C ASP A 262 6.40 -44.76 -8.33
N LEU A 263 7.73 -44.84 -8.21
CA LEU A 263 8.59 -45.12 -9.35
C LEU A 263 8.27 -46.56 -9.76
N THR A 264 7.20 -46.75 -10.54
CA THR A 264 6.98 -47.79 -11.56
C THR A 264 5.50 -48.03 -11.80
N SER A 265 5.19 -48.27 -13.08
CA SER A 265 3.97 -48.88 -13.62
C SER A 265 2.73 -48.01 -13.85
N SER A 266 2.47 -47.87 -15.15
CA SER A 266 1.25 -47.47 -15.82
C SER A 266 0.01 -48.18 -15.27
N LYS A 267 -1.05 -47.43 -14.95
CA LYS A 267 -2.44 -47.83 -15.20
C LYS A 267 -3.40 -46.65 -15.12
N GLN A 268 -4.23 -46.58 -16.16
CA GLN A 268 -5.25 -45.58 -16.45
C GLN A 268 -6.21 -45.36 -15.28
N LYS A 269 -6.48 -44.09 -14.96
CA LYS A 269 -7.71 -43.67 -14.28
C LYS A 269 -8.58 -42.87 -15.24
N ILE A 270 -9.78 -43.39 -15.42
CA ILE A 270 -10.91 -42.82 -16.16
C ILE A 270 -11.23 -41.43 -15.58
N PRO A 271 -11.30 -40.35 -16.39
CA PRO A 271 -11.65 -39.04 -15.87
C PRO A 271 -13.16 -38.97 -15.63
N GLN A 272 -13.56 -38.75 -14.37
CA GLN A 272 -14.89 -38.21 -14.11
C GLN A 272 -14.95 -36.80 -14.70
N LYS A 273 -15.97 -36.58 -15.52
CA LYS A 273 -16.31 -35.34 -16.22
C LYS A 273 -16.53 -34.18 -15.22
N GLY A 274 -15.44 -33.54 -14.82
CA GLY A 274 -15.46 -32.20 -14.24
C GLY A 274 -15.54 -31.18 -15.37
N SER A 275 -16.45 -30.23 -15.29
CA SER A 275 -16.43 -29.07 -16.18
C SER A 275 -15.05 -28.41 -16.11
N ASN A 276 -14.39 -28.22 -17.25
CA ASN A 276 -13.12 -27.47 -17.38
C ASN A 276 -13.36 -25.99 -17.04
N LYS A 277 -13.62 -25.68 -15.77
CA LYS A 277 -13.73 -24.31 -15.28
C LYS A 277 -12.33 -23.76 -15.03
N VAL A 278 -12.07 -22.57 -15.54
CA VAL A 278 -10.85 -21.79 -15.34
C VAL A 278 -10.87 -21.23 -13.92
N THR A 279 -9.83 -21.53 -13.14
CA THR A 279 -9.64 -20.96 -11.81
C THR A 279 -8.54 -19.90 -11.84
N LEU A 280 -8.82 -18.68 -11.37
CA LEU A 280 -7.85 -17.57 -11.32
C LEU A 280 -7.27 -17.37 -9.92
N LEU A 281 -8.06 -17.68 -8.90
CA LEU A 281 -7.61 -17.74 -7.51
C LEU A 281 -6.65 -18.92 -7.28
N ASP A 282 -5.76 -18.76 -6.30
CA ASP A 282 -4.96 -19.88 -5.79
C ASP A 282 -5.88 -21.01 -5.28
N ALA A 283 -5.46 -22.26 -5.51
CA ALA A 283 -6.25 -23.45 -5.19
C ALA A 283 -6.69 -23.52 -3.71
N ASN A 284 -5.83 -23.13 -2.77
CA ASN A 284 -6.17 -23.13 -1.35
C ASN A 284 -7.16 -22.01 -1.03
N ARG A 285 -6.96 -20.84 -1.65
CA ARG A 285 -7.84 -19.68 -1.46
C ARG A 285 -9.23 -19.94 -2.01
N ALA A 286 -9.34 -20.48 -3.23
CA ALA A 286 -10.60 -20.92 -3.83
C ALA A 286 -11.28 -21.98 -2.94
N LYS A 287 -10.57 -23.02 -2.50
CA LYS A 287 -11.13 -24.05 -1.62
C LYS A 287 -11.68 -23.49 -0.30
N ASN A 288 -10.92 -22.61 0.37
CA ASN A 288 -11.35 -22.01 1.64
C ASN A 288 -12.56 -21.09 1.46
N LEU A 289 -12.59 -20.35 0.35
CA LEU A 289 -13.74 -19.53 -0.03
C LEU A 289 -14.97 -20.42 -0.31
N ALA A 290 -14.80 -21.51 -1.06
CA ALA A 290 -15.87 -22.46 -1.36
C ALA A 290 -16.51 -23.04 -0.09
N ILE A 291 -15.69 -23.43 0.90
CA ILE A 291 -16.16 -23.91 2.21
C ILE A 291 -16.98 -22.83 2.91
N THR A 292 -16.49 -21.59 2.90
CA THR A 292 -17.17 -20.46 3.54
C THR A 292 -18.51 -20.16 2.86
N LEU A 293 -18.54 -20.06 1.52
CA LEU A 293 -19.75 -19.82 0.74
C LEU A 293 -20.78 -20.95 0.91
N ARG A 294 -20.32 -22.21 0.98
CA ARG A 294 -21.20 -23.35 1.24
C ARG A 294 -21.86 -23.28 2.61
N LYS A 295 -21.13 -22.82 3.65
CA LYS A 295 -21.69 -22.58 4.98
C LYS A 295 -22.74 -21.45 4.98
N ALA A 296 -22.61 -20.47 4.10
CA ALA A 296 -23.56 -19.36 3.96
C ALA A 296 -24.92 -19.82 3.44
N GLY A 297 -24.92 -20.82 2.53
CA GLY A 297 -26.10 -21.30 1.84
C GLY A 297 -26.76 -20.26 0.93
N LYS A 298 -26.02 -19.21 0.54
CA LYS A 298 -26.51 -18.07 -0.26
C LYS A 298 -25.75 -17.95 -1.56
N THR A 299 -26.41 -17.43 -2.57
CA THR A 299 -25.79 -17.11 -3.86
C THR A 299 -24.91 -15.86 -3.76
N ALA A 300 -23.98 -15.71 -4.70
CA ALA A 300 -23.10 -14.55 -4.77
C ALA A 300 -23.88 -13.22 -4.84
N ASP A 301 -24.98 -13.20 -5.60
CA ASP A 301 -25.84 -12.02 -5.75
C ASP A 301 -26.53 -11.63 -4.44
N GLU A 302 -27.08 -12.59 -3.71
CA GLU A 302 -27.71 -12.37 -2.40
C GLU A 302 -26.70 -11.81 -1.38
N ILE A 303 -25.49 -12.36 -1.35
CA ILE A 303 -24.43 -11.87 -0.46
C ILE A 303 -24.04 -10.43 -0.83
N CYS A 304 -23.79 -10.16 -2.11
CA CYS A 304 -23.41 -8.81 -2.56
C CYS A 304 -24.52 -7.79 -2.31
N LYS A 305 -25.79 -8.17 -2.52
CA LYS A 305 -26.96 -7.34 -2.25
C LYS A 305 -27.11 -7.06 -0.75
N ALA A 306 -26.98 -8.09 0.10
CA ALA A 306 -27.04 -7.93 1.55
C ALA A 306 -25.97 -6.95 2.06
N ILE A 307 -24.76 -7.00 1.51
CA ILE A 307 -23.69 -6.04 1.83
C ILE A 307 -24.05 -4.63 1.38
N HIS A 308 -24.70 -4.48 0.24
CA HIS A 308 -25.09 -3.18 -0.28
C HIS A 308 -26.12 -2.48 0.62
N VAL A 309 -27.06 -3.24 1.19
CA VAL A 309 -28.15 -2.72 2.06
C VAL A 309 -27.91 -2.90 3.55
N PHE A 310 -26.72 -3.36 3.97
CA PHE A 310 -26.35 -3.63 5.37
C PHE A 310 -27.30 -4.61 6.09
N ASP A 311 -27.75 -5.67 5.40
CA ASP A 311 -28.72 -6.62 5.95
C ASP A 311 -28.06 -7.72 6.79
N LEU A 312 -28.02 -7.50 8.11
CA LEU A 312 -27.50 -8.46 9.08
C LEU A 312 -28.43 -9.65 9.37
N LYS A 313 -29.70 -9.62 8.92
CA LYS A 313 -30.60 -10.78 9.03
C LYS A 313 -30.25 -11.83 8.00
N THR A 314 -29.99 -11.38 6.77
CA THR A 314 -29.53 -12.24 5.68
C THR A 314 -28.05 -12.61 5.86
N LEU A 315 -27.23 -11.70 6.35
CA LEU A 315 -25.79 -11.91 6.53
C LEU A 315 -25.39 -11.77 8.01
N PRO A 316 -25.46 -12.85 8.81
CA PRO A 316 -25.11 -12.82 10.24
C PRO A 316 -23.67 -12.34 10.48
N VAL A 317 -23.43 -11.72 11.64
CA VAL A 317 -22.12 -11.12 11.97
C VAL A 317 -20.97 -12.12 11.92
N ASP A 318 -21.15 -13.34 12.43
CA ASP A 318 -20.14 -14.42 12.34
C ASP A 318 -19.71 -14.69 10.90
N PHE A 319 -20.67 -14.60 9.97
CA PHE A 319 -20.40 -14.81 8.56
C PHE A 319 -19.72 -13.60 7.92
N VAL A 320 -20.12 -12.38 8.30
CA VAL A 320 -19.43 -11.15 7.89
C VAL A 320 -17.96 -11.21 8.30
N GLU A 321 -17.65 -11.62 9.52
CA GLU A 321 -16.28 -11.77 10.02
C GLU A 321 -15.49 -12.87 9.30
N CYS A 322 -16.16 -13.98 8.95
CA CYS A 322 -15.57 -15.00 8.08
C CYS A 322 -15.23 -14.42 6.71
N LEU A 323 -16.16 -13.70 6.10
CA LEU A 323 -16.03 -13.16 4.74
C LEU A 323 -14.98 -12.04 4.66
N MET A 324 -14.75 -11.29 5.74
CA MET A 324 -13.67 -10.30 5.83
C MET A 324 -12.27 -10.91 5.60
N ARG A 325 -12.06 -12.19 5.93
CA ARG A 325 -10.80 -12.90 5.66
C ARG A 325 -10.57 -13.17 4.17
N PHE A 326 -11.62 -13.04 3.36
CA PHE A 326 -11.63 -13.24 1.92
C PHE A 326 -11.78 -11.93 1.13
N LEU A 327 -11.49 -10.78 1.75
CA LEU A 327 -11.41 -9.53 1.00
C LEU A 327 -10.42 -9.69 -0.18
N PRO A 328 -10.81 -9.29 -1.40
CA PRO A 328 -9.96 -9.44 -2.59
C PRO A 328 -8.67 -8.64 -2.41
N THR A 329 -7.53 -9.26 -2.69
CA THR A 329 -6.24 -8.56 -2.73
C THR A 329 -6.10 -7.75 -4.02
N GLU A 330 -5.22 -6.75 -4.02
CA GLU A 330 -5.00 -5.92 -5.21
C GLU A 330 -4.57 -6.74 -6.44
N ASN A 331 -3.78 -7.79 -6.23
CA ASN A 331 -3.33 -8.69 -7.30
C ASN A 331 -4.50 -9.50 -7.88
N GLU A 332 -5.36 -10.05 -7.03
CA GLU A 332 -6.55 -10.79 -7.46
C GLU A 332 -7.50 -9.89 -8.25
N VAL A 333 -7.73 -8.66 -7.78
CA VAL A 333 -8.55 -7.68 -8.48
C VAL A 333 -7.96 -7.34 -9.85
N LYS A 334 -6.63 -7.20 -9.98
CA LYS A 334 -5.96 -6.96 -11.26
C LYS A 334 -6.19 -8.11 -12.23
N VAL A 335 -5.99 -9.36 -11.80
CA VAL A 335 -6.18 -10.56 -12.63
C VAL A 335 -7.63 -10.71 -13.07
N LEU A 336 -8.59 -10.52 -12.15
CA LEU A 336 -10.03 -10.59 -12.45
C LEU A 336 -10.45 -9.50 -13.46
N ARG A 337 -9.97 -8.26 -13.28
CA ARG A 337 -10.25 -7.16 -14.23
C ARG A 337 -9.63 -7.41 -15.61
N LEU A 338 -8.45 -8.03 -15.67
CA LEU A 338 -7.82 -8.37 -16.95
C LEU A 338 -8.67 -9.42 -17.68
N TYR A 339 -9.12 -10.45 -16.98
CA TYR A 339 -9.98 -11.49 -17.53
C TYR A 339 -11.31 -10.91 -18.08
N GLU A 340 -11.94 -9.99 -17.34
CA GLU A 340 -13.15 -9.29 -17.79
C GLU A 340 -12.87 -8.41 -19.02
N ARG A 341 -11.74 -7.69 -19.04
CA ARG A 341 -11.34 -6.82 -20.16
C ARG A 341 -11.10 -7.59 -21.45
N GLU A 342 -10.53 -8.79 -21.34
CA GLU A 342 -10.30 -9.70 -22.46
C GLU A 342 -11.60 -10.34 -23.01
N ARG A 343 -12.77 -10.00 -22.45
CA ARG A 343 -14.09 -10.52 -22.84
C ARG A 343 -14.17 -12.05 -22.84
N LYS A 344 -13.41 -12.69 -21.95
CA LYS A 344 -13.45 -14.14 -21.78
C LYS A 344 -14.81 -14.56 -21.17
N PRO A 345 -15.36 -15.73 -21.55
CA PRO A 345 -16.67 -16.15 -21.08
C PRO A 345 -16.69 -16.31 -19.56
N LEU A 346 -17.56 -15.57 -18.87
CA LEU A 346 -17.68 -15.64 -17.41
C LEU A 346 -18.26 -16.96 -16.93
N GLU A 347 -18.95 -17.71 -17.80
CA GLU A 347 -19.46 -19.05 -17.48
C GLU A 347 -18.34 -20.08 -17.32
N ASN A 348 -17.15 -19.80 -17.88
CA ASN A 348 -16.00 -20.67 -17.78
C ASN A 348 -15.27 -20.52 -16.45
N LEU A 349 -15.55 -19.49 -15.65
CA LEU A 349 -14.90 -19.32 -14.36
C LEU A 349 -15.44 -20.30 -13.32
N SER A 350 -14.60 -20.62 -12.34
CA SER A 350 -15.06 -21.28 -11.11
C SER A 350 -16.14 -20.44 -10.40
N ASP A 351 -16.97 -21.08 -9.59
CA ASP A 351 -18.03 -20.38 -8.88
C ASP A 351 -17.45 -19.39 -7.86
N GLU A 352 -16.26 -19.71 -7.34
CA GLU A 352 -15.46 -18.90 -6.43
C GLU A 352 -14.87 -17.66 -7.10
N ASP A 353 -14.31 -17.79 -8.31
CA ASP A 353 -13.79 -16.65 -9.08
C ASP A 353 -14.92 -15.71 -9.50
N ARG A 354 -16.06 -16.28 -9.90
CA ARG A 354 -17.26 -15.50 -10.23
C ARG A 354 -17.77 -14.72 -9.02
N PHE A 355 -17.78 -15.33 -7.84
CA PHE A 355 -18.05 -14.63 -6.59
C PHE A 355 -17.05 -13.50 -6.36
N MET A 356 -15.75 -13.77 -6.44
CA MET A 356 -14.71 -12.76 -6.17
C MET A 356 -14.78 -11.57 -7.13
N MET A 357 -15.16 -11.81 -8.38
CA MET A 357 -15.38 -10.76 -9.37
C MET A 357 -16.56 -9.85 -9.00
N GLN A 358 -17.68 -10.42 -8.53
CA GLN A 358 -18.81 -9.61 -8.06
C GLN A 358 -18.48 -8.89 -6.74
N PHE A 359 -17.84 -9.60 -5.83
CA PHE A 359 -17.46 -9.10 -4.51
C PHE A 359 -16.51 -7.91 -4.61
N SER A 360 -15.50 -7.98 -5.50
CA SER A 360 -14.55 -6.89 -5.75
C SER A 360 -15.15 -5.65 -6.45
N LYS A 361 -16.33 -5.76 -7.06
CA LYS A 361 -17.06 -4.63 -7.66
C LYS A 361 -17.87 -3.82 -6.67
N ILE A 362 -18.01 -4.29 -5.43
CA ILE A 362 -18.73 -3.57 -4.38
C ILE A 362 -17.93 -2.32 -4.01
N GLU A 363 -18.56 -1.17 -4.18
CA GLU A 363 -17.96 0.12 -3.82
C GLU A 363 -17.70 0.19 -2.31
N ARG A 364 -16.49 0.64 -1.94
CA ARG A 364 -16.05 0.78 -0.54
C ARG A 364 -16.24 -0.51 0.28
N LEU A 365 -16.00 -1.66 -0.36
CA LEU A 365 -16.22 -2.99 0.22
C LEU A 365 -15.64 -3.12 1.63
N MET A 366 -14.37 -2.78 1.82
CA MET A 366 -13.70 -2.91 3.12
C MET A 366 -14.44 -2.11 4.20
N GLN A 367 -14.80 -0.86 3.91
CA GLN A 367 -15.53 -0.02 4.86
C GLN A 367 -16.93 -0.56 5.14
N LYS A 368 -17.66 -1.02 4.11
CA LYS A 368 -18.98 -1.62 4.29
C LYS A 368 -18.93 -2.85 5.20
N MET A 369 -17.96 -3.74 4.98
CA MET A 369 -17.75 -4.93 5.81
C MET A 369 -17.44 -4.58 7.26
N THR A 370 -16.53 -3.61 7.49
CA THR A 370 -16.21 -3.13 8.85
C THR A 370 -17.42 -2.52 9.55
N ILE A 371 -18.23 -1.75 8.85
CA ILE A 371 -19.47 -1.17 9.40
C ILE A 371 -20.46 -2.28 9.76
N MET A 372 -20.67 -3.27 8.90
CA MET A 372 -21.57 -4.40 9.19
C MET A 372 -21.11 -5.18 10.42
N ALA A 373 -19.82 -5.49 10.51
CA ALA A 373 -19.26 -6.17 11.68
C ALA A 373 -19.46 -5.34 12.97
N PHE A 374 -19.21 -4.02 12.89
CA PHE A 374 -19.44 -3.13 14.02
C PHE A 374 -20.91 -3.09 14.45
N ILE A 375 -21.86 -2.92 13.51
CA ILE A 375 -23.29 -2.89 13.83
C ILE A 375 -23.73 -4.21 14.47
N GLY A 376 -23.27 -5.34 13.94
CA GLY A 376 -23.60 -6.67 14.47
C GLY A 376 -23.10 -6.88 15.90
N ASN A 377 -21.88 -6.44 16.20
CA ASN A 377 -21.25 -6.62 17.50
C ASN A 377 -21.57 -5.50 18.50
N PHE A 378 -22.24 -4.42 18.09
CA PHE A 378 -22.42 -3.22 18.92
C PHE A 378 -23.19 -3.52 20.21
N ALA A 379 -24.32 -4.23 20.12
CA ALA A 379 -25.16 -4.53 21.28
C ALA A 379 -24.40 -5.37 22.34
N GLU A 380 -23.70 -6.42 21.90
CA GLU A 380 -22.89 -7.27 22.78
C GLU A 380 -21.69 -6.50 23.35
N SER A 381 -21.04 -5.67 22.55
CA SER A 381 -19.92 -4.84 23.00
C SER A 381 -20.36 -3.84 24.07
N VAL A 382 -21.51 -3.19 23.89
CA VAL A 382 -22.09 -2.29 24.89
C VAL A 382 -22.46 -3.05 26.15
N GLN A 383 -23.08 -4.22 26.03
CA GLN A 383 -23.44 -5.05 27.19
C GLN A 383 -22.21 -5.53 27.97
N MET A 384 -21.12 -5.87 27.27
CA MET A 384 -19.86 -6.29 27.90
C MET A 384 -19.14 -5.13 28.58
N LEU A 385 -19.18 -3.94 27.99
CA LEU A 385 -18.50 -2.74 28.50
C LEU A 385 -19.32 -1.99 29.55
N THR A 386 -20.64 -2.19 29.60
CA THR A 386 -21.52 -1.59 30.61
C THR A 386 -21.50 -2.49 31.86
N PRO A 387 -21.11 -1.96 33.03
CA PRO A 387 -20.95 -2.73 34.25
C PRO A 387 -22.25 -3.31 34.81
#